data_AF-A0A924RUB9-F1
#
_entry.id   AF-A0A924RUB9-F1
#
_cell.length_a   1.000
_cell.length_b   1.000
_cell.length_c   1.000
_cell.angle_alpha   90.00
_cell.angle_beta   90.00
_cell.angle_gamma   90.00
#
_symmetry.space_group_name_H-M   'P 1'
#
loop_
_entity.id
_entity.type
_entity.pdbx_description
1 polymer ?
#
loop_
_entity_poly.entity_id
_entity_poly.type
_entity_poly.pdbx_seq_one_letter_code
_entity_poly.pdbx_strand_id
1 'polypeptide(L)' 'MSKKLFIQRDISWLSFNARVLQEANDPTVPLKERIRFLGIFSNNSDEF' A
#
# COMPACT_ATOMS: atom_id res chain seq x y z
N MET A 1 -0.45 5.27 -32.95
CA MET A 1 -0.36 4.27 -31.87
C MET A 1 -0.25 5.00 -30.54
N SER A 2 -1.19 4.78 -29.62
CA SER A 2 -1.10 5.37 -28.27
C SER A 2 0.07 4.73 -27.53
N LYS A 3 1.02 5.55 -27.07
CA LYS A 3 2.22 5.09 -26.35
C LYS A 3 1.76 4.64 -24.96
N LYS A 4 1.82 3.34 -24.66
CA LYS A 4 1.62 2.85 -23.29
C LYS A 4 2.70 3.50 -22.40
N LEU A 5 2.27 4.36 -21.48
CA LEU A 5 3.12 4.88 -20.42
C LEU A 5 3.27 3.77 -19.38
N PHE A 6 4.50 3.28 -19.22
CA PHE A 6 4.83 2.33 -18.16
C PHE A 6 5.26 3.11 -16.93
N ILE A 7 4.80 2.67 -15.76
CA ILE A 7 5.25 3.16 -14.47
C ILE A 7 6.40 2.25 -14.02
N GLN A 8 7.44 2.84 -13.42
CA GLN A 8 8.52 2.08 -12.81
C GLN A 8 7.97 1.09 -11.77
N ARG A 9 8.52 -0.12 -11.74
CA ARG A 9 8.04 -1.20 -10.86
C ARG A 9 8.04 -0.76 -9.40
N ASP A 10 9.14 -0.17 -8.94
CA ASP A 10 9.32 0.17 -7.54
C ASP A 10 8.37 1.32 -7.12
N ILE A 11 8.06 2.24 -8.05
CA ILE A 11 7.03 3.27 -7.83
C ILE A 11 5.63 2.63 -7.74
N SER A 12 5.36 1.62 -8.56
CA SER A 12 4.10 0.88 -8.51
C SER A 12 3.95 0.12 -7.20
N TRP A 13 5.05 -0.45 -6.71
CA TRP A 13 5.12 -1.14 -5.43
C TRP A 13 4.89 -0.17 -4.25
N LEU A 14 5.57 0.98 -4.23
CA LEU A 14 5.38 2.01 -3.20
C LEU A 14 3.93 2.55 -3.20
N SER A 15 3.33 2.74 -4.38
CA SER A 15 1.94 3.15 -4.52
C SER A 15 0.95 2.09 -4.01
N PHE A 16 1.27 0.80 -4.19
CA PHE A 16 0.52 -0.27 -3.57
C PHE A 16 0.63 -0.22 -2.04
N ASN A 17 1.83 -0.12 -1.48
CA ASN A 17 2.00 -0.11 -0.03
C ASN A 17 1.38 1.15 0.61
N ALA A 18 1.40 2.28 -0.08
CA ALA A 18 0.69 3.48 0.35
C ALA A 18 -0.83 3.28 0.49
N ARG A 19 -1.45 2.44 -0.35
CA ARG A 19 -2.87 2.08 -0.22
C ARG A 19 -3.13 1.19 0.99
N VAL A 20 -2.20 0.30 1.35
CA VAL A 20 -2.30 -0.47 2.61
C VAL A 20 -2.32 0.47 3.82
N LEU A 21 -1.50 1.52 3.79
CA LEU A 21 -1.48 2.52 4.86
C LEU A 21 -2.77 3.37 4.90
N GLN A 22 -3.44 3.59 3.77
CA GLN A 22 -4.74 4.27 3.73
C GLN A 22 -5.80 3.47 4.50
N GLU A 23 -5.85 2.15 4.34
CA GLU A 23 -6.75 1.28 5.09
C GLU A 23 -6.49 1.32 6.60
N ALA A 24 -5.21 1.44 7.00
CA ALA A 24 -4.85 1.63 8.41
C ALA A 24 -5.34 2.98 8.97
N ASN A 25 -5.49 4.00 8.13
CA ASN A 25 -5.94 5.33 8.54
C ASN A 25 -7.46 5.54 8.43
N ASP A 26 -8.17 4.68 7.70
CA ASP A 26 -9.61 4.81 7.49
C ASP A 26 -10.39 4.55 8.81
N PRO A 27 -11.16 5.54 9.33
CA PRO A 27 -11.95 5.37 10.55
C PRO A 27 -13.15 4.42 10.39
N THR A 28 -13.55 4.09 9.16
CA THR A 28 -14.61 3.11 8.88
C THR A 28 -14.14 1.66 8.99
N VAL A 29 -12.83 1.43 8.94
CA VAL A 29 -12.22 0.12 9.18
C VAL A 29 -12.16 -0.14 10.69
N PRO A 30 -12.63 -1.32 11.17
CA PRO A 30 -12.54 -1.66 12.58
C PRO A 30 -11.11 -1.55 13.13
N LEU A 31 -10.96 -1.02 14.34
CA LEU A 31 -9.65 -0.71 14.95
C LEU A 31 -8.64 -1.87 14.88
N LYS A 32 -9.11 -3.10 15.12
CA LYS A 32 -8.26 -4.30 15.05
C LYS A 32 -7.69 -4.52 13.64
N GLU A 33 -8.49 -4.32 12.60
CA GLU A 33 -8.04 -4.49 11.21
C GLU A 33 -7.10 -3.37 10.79
N ARG A 34 -7.29 -2.14 11.30
CA ARG A 34 -6.33 -1.04 11.10
C ARG A 34 -4.94 -1.38 11.64
N ILE A 35 -4.86 -2.00 12.82
CA ILE A 35 -3.59 -2.49 13.40
C ILE A 35 -2.97 -3.59 12.53
N ARG A 36 -3.79 -4.49 11.96
CA ARG A 36 -3.31 -5.50 11.02
C ARG A 36 -2.75 -4.87 9.74
N PHE A 37 -3.41 -3.86 9.18
CA PHE A 37 -2.89 -3.12 8.03
C PHE A 37 -1.56 -2.44 8.32
N LEU A 38 -1.34 -1.91 9.53
CA LEU A 38 -0.01 -1.44 9.95
C LEU A 38 1.04 -2.56 9.93
N GLY A 39 0.70 -3.74 10.43
CA GLY A 39 1.60 -4.91 10.38
C GLY A 39 1.93 -5.33 8.95
N ILE A 40 0.93 -5.34 8.06
CA ILE A 40 1.10 -5.65 6.62
C ILE A 40 1.99 -4.59 5.95
N PHE A 41 1.74 -3.30 6.20
CA PHE A 41 2.54 -2.21 5.65
C PHE A 41 4.01 -2.33 6.06
N SER A 42 4.28 -2.64 7.33
CA SER A 42 5.63 -2.86 7.84
C SER A 42 6.30 -4.06 7.21
N ASN A 43 5.63 -5.23 7.18
CA ASN A 43 6.19 -6.44 6.56
C ASN A 43 6.52 -6.22 5.07
N ASN A 44 5.60 -5.57 4.34
CA ASN A 44 5.86 -5.20 2.95
C ASN A 44 7.10 -4.30 2.84
N SER A 45 7.24 -3.31 3.73
CA SER A 45 8.38 -2.38 3.71
C SER A 45 9.71 -3.08 4.01
N ASP A 46 9.69 -4.13 4.83
CA ASP A 46 10.87 -4.95 5.11
C ASP A 46 11.25 -5.85 3.90
N GLU A 47 10.26 -6.27 3.11
CA GLU A 47 10.46 -7.05 1.88
C GLU A 47 10.92 -6.20 0.68
N PHE A 48 10.68 -4.89 0.71
CA PHE A 48 11.04 -3.94 -0.34
C PHE A 48 12.50 -3.48 -0.24
#